data_AF-A0A6G8DIY1-F1
#
_entry.id   AF-A0A6G8DIY1-F1
#
_cell.length_a   1.000
_cell.length_b   1.000
_cell.length_c   1.000
_cell.angle_alpha   90.00
_cell.angle_beta   90.00
_cell.angle_gamma   90.00
#
_symmetry.space_group_name_H-M   'P 1'
#
loop_
_entity.id
_entity.type
_entity.pdbx_description
1 polymer ?
#
loop_
_entity_poly.entity_id
_entity_poly.type
_entity_poly.pdbx_seq_one_letter_code
_entity_poly.pdbx_strand_id
1 'polypeptide(L)'
;MPTDMSLTSDDAEKFLLAAKRAEIQALERLVGSCELVTTVSDLVHQLQRERGISNIYLVSAGFRFSGQRQQQVRNCAASEAAFRRLLHHRYLQSTRSDSPQNMRLLNSIAYSLHGLDELANLRRHVDAFEVSALESTDAFCRLIAGLLSVVFEAADVADDPEVTRLLVALFNFMQAKEFSGQERAWGAIGFAGSRFDEKLHGRLAQLQDCQRRSLELFAEFAGETELARWRAVEDCQESRDLQRLRGVIAGLKDDEPIAAEISEVWYELATARIDAMHRLEDAMAARLLQVSRQRVAESQSELGHHYAQLQRMKSTGWTRPPALAVLFDPEVPGLYGSTPDTMVTPLPGQHLAHSLYDLIRSQVAHIHRVSEELEQTRRALTERKRVERAKGILMRRLRLTEEDAYRTMQTRAMEMNLKLADVAEKILQIGSGERSASDGVSDSASSTSEKQTVEAGKAGA
;
A
#
# COMPACT_ATOMS: atom_id res chain seq x y z
N MET A 1 5.11 -41.46 48.26
CA MET A 1 4.78 -41.05 46.88
C MET A 1 5.36 -39.67 46.63
N PRO A 2 6.65 -39.53 46.27
CA PRO A 2 7.16 -38.24 45.85
C PRO A 2 7.11 -38.09 44.32
N THR A 3 6.76 -36.86 43.92
CA THR A 3 7.29 -36.15 42.75
C THR A 3 6.93 -36.66 41.35
N ASP A 4 5.78 -36.19 40.86
CA ASP A 4 5.52 -36.01 39.42
C ASP A 4 5.13 -34.54 39.12
N MET A 5 5.89 -33.61 39.72
CA MET A 5 5.61 -32.16 39.69
C MET A 5 6.66 -31.34 38.92
N SER A 6 7.54 -31.98 38.15
CA SER A 6 8.56 -31.31 37.33
C SER A 6 8.07 -30.84 35.96
N LEU A 7 6.87 -31.28 35.52
CA LEU A 7 6.41 -31.12 34.13
C LEU A 7 5.79 -29.76 33.79
N THR A 8 5.16 -29.05 34.74
CA THR A 8 4.27 -27.91 34.43
C THR A 8 4.98 -26.61 34.05
N SER A 9 6.29 -26.51 34.28
CA SER A 9 7.07 -25.31 34.01
C SER A 9 7.74 -25.30 32.64
N ASP A 10 8.01 -26.48 32.06
CA ASP A 10 8.81 -26.61 30.83
C ASP A 10 8.00 -26.22 29.59
N ASP A 11 6.70 -26.47 29.61
CA ASP A 11 5.81 -26.11 28.49
C ASP A 11 5.60 -24.60 28.38
N ALA A 12 5.42 -23.88 29.48
CA ALA A 12 5.28 -22.41 29.46
C ALA A 12 6.54 -21.73 28.90
N GLU A 13 7.73 -22.24 29.21
CA GLU A 13 8.99 -21.79 28.61
C GLU A 13 9.05 -22.08 27.11
N LYS A 14 8.71 -23.32 26.70
CA LYS A 14 8.66 -23.70 25.29
C LYS A 14 7.72 -22.80 24.50
N PHE A 15 6.53 -22.48 25.03
CA PHE A 15 5.57 -21.60 24.38
C PHE A 15 6.05 -20.15 24.33
N LEU A 16 6.72 -19.64 25.37
CA LEU A 16 7.31 -18.29 25.34
C LEU A 16 8.40 -18.18 24.26
N LEU A 17 9.30 -19.18 24.19
CA LEU A 17 10.34 -19.23 23.16
C LEU A 17 9.74 -19.44 21.76
N ALA A 18 8.68 -20.24 21.64
CA ALA A 18 7.96 -20.41 20.39
C ALA A 18 7.30 -19.10 19.93
N ALA A 19 6.70 -18.33 20.83
CA ALA A 19 6.12 -17.03 20.53
C ALA A 19 7.18 -16.05 19.99
N LYS A 20 8.35 -15.96 20.64
CA LYS A 20 9.47 -15.13 20.13
C LYS A 20 10.02 -15.60 18.79
N ARG A 21 10.11 -16.91 18.56
CA ARG A 21 10.49 -17.45 17.23
C ARG A 21 9.46 -17.08 16.16
N ALA A 22 8.17 -17.13 16.49
CA ALA A 22 7.10 -16.72 15.57
C ALA A 22 7.17 -15.21 15.25
N GLU A 23 7.50 -14.38 16.24
CA GLU A 23 7.76 -12.94 16.08
C GLU A 23 8.92 -12.68 15.09
N ILE A 24 10.07 -13.33 15.29
CA ILE A 24 11.23 -13.22 14.38
C ILE A 24 10.87 -13.65 12.96
N GLN A 25 10.15 -14.77 12.81
CA GLN A 25 9.68 -15.22 11.49
C GLN A 25 8.73 -14.21 10.83
N ALA A 26 7.92 -13.50 11.60
CA ALA A 26 7.07 -12.41 11.08
C ALA A 26 7.91 -11.23 10.60
N LEU A 27 8.93 -10.83 11.35
CA LEU A 27 9.86 -9.77 10.95
C LEU A 27 10.70 -10.17 9.71
N GLU A 28 11.13 -11.42 9.59
CA GLU A 28 11.80 -11.93 8.39
C GLU A 28 10.89 -11.93 7.15
N ARG A 29 9.59 -12.24 7.33
CA ARG A 29 8.60 -12.08 6.27
C ARG A 29 8.47 -10.63 5.83
N LEU A 30 8.45 -9.72 6.81
CA LEU A 30 8.37 -8.27 6.58
C LEU A 30 9.60 -7.72 5.84
N VAL A 31 10.81 -8.18 6.17
CA VAL A 31 12.03 -7.81 5.42
C VAL A 31 11.86 -8.13 3.94
N GLY A 32 11.38 -9.34 3.60
CA GLY A 32 11.20 -9.67 2.19
C GLY A 32 10.03 -8.95 1.52
N SER A 33 9.01 -8.50 2.27
CA SER A 33 8.02 -7.53 1.73
C SER A 33 8.68 -6.19 1.42
N CYS A 34 9.60 -5.71 2.26
CA CYS A 34 10.35 -4.47 2.00
C CYS A 34 11.29 -4.60 0.79
N GLU A 35 11.90 -5.77 0.59
CA GLU A 35 12.70 -6.08 -0.61
C GLU A 35 11.85 -6.08 -1.89
N LEU A 36 10.62 -6.61 -1.80
CA LEU A 36 9.65 -6.53 -2.89
C LEU A 36 9.28 -5.08 -3.21
N VAL A 37 8.93 -4.28 -2.19
CA VAL A 37 8.60 -2.86 -2.35
C VAL A 37 9.74 -2.07 -2.99
N THR A 38 10.98 -2.30 -2.53
CA THR A 38 12.18 -1.65 -3.09
C THR A 38 12.37 -2.02 -4.56
N THR A 39 12.26 -3.30 -4.90
CA THR A 39 12.42 -3.77 -6.28
C THR A 39 11.32 -3.25 -7.21
N VAL A 40 10.09 -3.15 -6.72
CA VAL A 40 8.98 -2.56 -7.47
C VAL A 40 9.16 -1.06 -7.64
N SER A 41 9.68 -0.36 -6.62
CA SER A 41 10.02 1.07 -6.68
C SER A 41 10.98 1.38 -7.82
N ASP A 42 12.07 0.61 -7.92
CA ASP A 42 13.05 0.73 -9.00
C ASP A 42 12.39 0.51 -10.37
N LEU A 43 11.59 -0.55 -10.52
CA LEU A 43 10.90 -0.87 -11.77
C LEU A 43 9.91 0.25 -12.17
N VAL A 44 9.12 0.75 -11.22
CA VAL A 44 8.21 1.88 -11.43
C VAL A 44 8.98 3.10 -11.92
N HIS A 45 10.12 3.44 -11.31
CA HIS A 45 10.93 4.56 -11.76
C HIS A 45 11.42 4.37 -13.21
N GLN A 46 11.92 3.18 -13.57
CA GLN A 46 12.37 2.90 -14.94
C GLN A 46 11.22 3.05 -15.95
N LEU A 47 10.02 2.56 -15.63
CA LEU A 47 8.83 2.69 -16.47
C LEU A 47 8.35 4.15 -16.58
N GLN A 48 8.43 4.93 -15.51
CA GLN A 48 8.09 6.37 -15.52
C GLN A 48 9.02 7.16 -16.44
N ARG A 49 10.32 6.80 -16.47
CA ARG A 49 11.29 7.37 -17.42
C ARG A 49 10.99 6.94 -18.85
N GLU A 50 10.71 5.66 -19.08
CA GLU A 50 10.35 5.15 -20.41
C GLU A 50 9.09 5.82 -20.96
N ARG A 51 8.06 6.03 -20.12
CA ARG A 51 6.87 6.81 -20.46
C ARG A 51 7.23 8.21 -20.91
N GLY A 52 8.02 8.95 -20.13
CA GLY A 52 8.41 10.32 -20.46
C GLY A 52 9.23 10.42 -21.75
N ILE A 53 10.15 9.48 -21.97
CA ILE A 53 10.98 9.41 -23.17
C ILE A 53 10.14 9.03 -24.39
N SER A 54 9.24 8.05 -24.27
CA SER A 54 8.34 7.63 -25.34
C SER A 54 7.34 8.73 -25.73
N ASN A 55 6.89 9.52 -24.75
CA ASN A 55 6.02 10.67 -24.98
C ASN A 55 6.71 11.72 -25.88
N ILE A 56 7.94 12.13 -25.56
CA ILE A 56 8.73 13.04 -26.42
C ILE A 56 9.01 12.42 -27.79
N TYR A 57 9.39 11.15 -27.83
CA TYR A 57 9.66 10.45 -29.09
C TYR A 57 8.46 10.49 -30.04
N LEU A 58 7.25 10.20 -29.53
CA LEU A 58 6.01 10.24 -30.31
C LEU A 58 5.62 11.67 -30.72
N VAL A 59 5.66 12.62 -29.78
CA VAL A 59 5.34 14.03 -30.03
C VAL A 59 6.28 14.65 -31.08
N SER A 60 7.55 14.26 -31.07
CA SER A 60 8.56 14.72 -32.03
C SER A 60 8.64 13.90 -33.31
N ALA A 61 7.66 13.02 -33.59
CA ALA A 61 7.66 12.15 -34.77
C ALA A 61 8.97 11.35 -34.96
N GLY A 62 9.62 10.98 -33.85
CA GLY A 62 10.85 10.20 -33.81
C GLY A 62 12.16 10.99 -33.95
N PHE A 63 12.10 12.31 -34.18
CA PHE A 63 13.30 13.14 -34.35
C PHE A 63 14.10 13.31 -33.05
N ARG A 64 13.43 13.24 -31.89
CA ARG A 64 14.08 13.40 -30.58
C ARG A 64 14.03 12.09 -29.79
N PHE A 65 15.04 11.87 -28.97
CA PHE A 65 15.07 10.85 -27.91
C PHE A 65 15.08 9.37 -28.38
N SER A 66 15.26 9.09 -29.68
CA SER A 66 15.34 7.71 -30.21
C SER A 66 16.42 6.85 -29.54
N GLY A 67 17.66 7.35 -29.44
CA GLY A 67 18.75 6.65 -28.77
C GLY A 67 18.55 6.50 -27.25
N GLN A 68 18.00 7.54 -26.61
CA GLN A 68 17.69 7.51 -25.17
C GLN A 68 16.60 6.48 -24.85
N ARG A 69 15.61 6.33 -25.74
CA ARG A 69 14.56 5.31 -25.63
C ARG A 69 15.14 3.91 -25.68
N GLN A 70 16.02 3.62 -26.64
CA GLN A 70 16.66 2.30 -26.74
C GLN A 70 17.46 1.96 -25.48
N GLN A 71 18.17 2.93 -24.90
CA GLN A 71 18.87 2.72 -23.64
C GLN A 71 17.90 2.49 -22.48
N GLN A 72 16.83 3.27 -22.40
CA GLN A 72 15.84 3.15 -21.33
C GLN A 72 15.10 1.81 -21.37
N VAL A 73 14.77 1.29 -22.56
CA VAL A 73 14.17 -0.04 -22.73
C VAL A 73 15.08 -1.14 -22.14
N ARG A 74 16.41 -1.02 -22.28
CA ARG A 74 17.36 -1.97 -21.65
C ARG A 74 17.36 -1.84 -20.12
N ASN A 75 17.32 -0.62 -19.60
CA ASN A 75 17.27 -0.38 -18.16
C ASN A 75 15.98 -0.97 -17.56
N CYS A 76 14.83 -0.77 -18.23
CA CYS A 76 13.56 -1.37 -17.84
C CYS A 76 13.63 -2.91 -17.85
N ALA A 77 14.18 -3.50 -18.91
CA ALA A 77 14.33 -4.96 -19.00
C ALA A 77 15.22 -5.53 -17.88
N ALA A 78 16.30 -4.83 -17.50
CA ALA A 78 17.15 -5.24 -16.39
C ALA A 78 16.42 -5.20 -15.04
N SER A 79 15.67 -4.13 -14.79
CA SER A 79 14.86 -3.97 -13.56
C SER A 79 13.71 -4.98 -13.50
N GLU A 80 13.06 -5.24 -14.63
CA GLU A 80 12.00 -6.25 -14.76
C GLU A 80 12.55 -7.66 -14.48
N ALA A 81 13.73 -7.99 -15.01
CA ALA A 81 14.38 -9.26 -14.74
C ALA A 81 14.74 -9.42 -13.25
N ALA A 82 15.16 -8.34 -12.58
CA ALA A 82 15.39 -8.36 -11.13
C ALA A 82 14.10 -8.63 -10.35
N PHE A 83 13.01 -7.95 -10.72
CA PHE A 83 11.67 -8.18 -10.15
C PHE A 83 11.21 -9.63 -10.33
N ARG A 84 11.29 -10.18 -11.54
CA ARG A 84 10.90 -11.57 -11.82
C ARG A 84 11.75 -12.58 -11.05
N ARG A 85 13.06 -12.36 -10.93
CA ARG A 85 13.95 -13.22 -10.13
C ARG A 85 13.56 -13.23 -8.65
N LEU A 86 13.28 -12.07 -8.08
CA LEU A 86 12.84 -11.96 -6.68
C LEU A 86 11.53 -12.73 -6.45
N LEU A 87 10.55 -12.55 -7.34
CA LEU A 87 9.27 -13.24 -7.23
C LEU A 87 9.42 -14.76 -7.34
N HIS A 88 10.22 -15.24 -8.29
CA HIS A 88 10.44 -16.67 -8.46
C HIS A 88 11.11 -17.30 -7.24
N HIS A 89 12.15 -16.64 -6.71
CA HIS A 89 12.86 -17.11 -5.53
C HIS A 89 11.94 -17.16 -4.30
N ARG A 90 11.09 -16.14 -4.10
CA ARG A 90 10.30 -15.99 -2.88
C ARG A 90 8.96 -16.72 -2.88
N TYR A 91 8.27 -16.78 -4.03
CA TYR A 91 6.91 -17.30 -4.09
C TYR A 91 6.77 -18.62 -4.84
N LEU A 92 7.72 -18.97 -5.73
CA LEU A 92 7.59 -20.15 -6.61
C LEU A 92 8.58 -21.28 -6.28
N GLN A 93 9.76 -20.98 -5.71
CA GLN A 93 10.75 -22.01 -5.36
C GLN A 93 10.57 -22.66 -3.98
N SER A 94 9.77 -22.10 -3.08
CA SER A 94 9.55 -22.68 -1.74
C SER A 94 8.48 -23.76 -1.76
N THR A 95 8.91 -25.03 -1.84
CA THR A 95 8.15 -26.26 -1.50
C THR A 95 7.72 -26.34 -0.03
N ARG A 96 7.85 -25.26 0.75
CA ARG A 96 7.44 -25.14 2.15
C ARG A 96 6.41 -24.03 2.32
N SER A 97 5.23 -24.19 1.74
CA SER A 97 4.11 -23.28 1.99
C SER A 97 3.39 -23.65 3.29
N ASP A 98 4.05 -23.43 4.43
CA ASP A 98 3.39 -23.45 5.76
C ASP A 98 2.92 -22.05 6.18
N SER A 99 3.05 -21.03 5.33
CA SER A 99 2.57 -19.68 5.60
C SER A 99 1.38 -19.32 4.70
N PRO A 100 0.27 -18.80 5.24
CA PRO A 100 -0.87 -18.37 4.44
C PRO A 100 -0.44 -17.23 3.51
N GLN A 101 -0.33 -17.54 2.22
CA GLN A 101 0.03 -16.54 1.21
C GLN A 101 -1.15 -15.58 1.01
N ASN A 102 -0.88 -14.26 1.01
CA ASN A 102 -1.92 -13.26 0.78
C ASN A 102 -2.42 -13.35 -0.67
N MET A 103 -3.60 -13.94 -0.87
CA MET A 103 -4.27 -14.09 -2.16
C MET A 103 -4.32 -12.78 -2.95
N ARG A 104 -4.51 -11.63 -2.27
CA ARG A 104 -4.59 -10.33 -2.95
C ARG A 104 -3.26 -9.91 -3.54
N LEU A 105 -2.17 -10.10 -2.78
CA LEU A 105 -0.81 -9.83 -3.24
C LEU A 105 -0.46 -10.71 -4.45
N LEU A 106 -0.77 -12.01 -4.41
CA LEU A 106 -0.50 -12.89 -5.55
C LEU A 106 -1.29 -12.49 -6.80
N ASN A 107 -2.53 -12.07 -6.63
CA ASN A 107 -3.36 -11.58 -7.74
C ASN A 107 -2.81 -10.28 -8.33
N SER A 108 -2.43 -9.30 -7.49
CA SER A 108 -1.82 -8.06 -7.97
C SER A 108 -0.48 -8.29 -8.67
N ILE A 109 0.32 -9.24 -8.20
CA ILE A 109 1.55 -9.68 -8.86
C ILE A 109 1.22 -10.29 -10.23
N ALA A 110 0.26 -11.21 -10.31
CA ALA A 110 -0.12 -11.85 -11.57
C ALA A 110 -0.61 -10.84 -12.62
N TYR A 111 -1.46 -9.90 -12.20
CA TYR A 111 -1.92 -8.81 -13.07
C TYR A 111 -0.77 -7.94 -13.57
N SER A 112 0.16 -7.57 -12.70
CA SER A 112 1.32 -6.75 -13.05
C SER A 112 2.29 -7.48 -13.99
N LEU A 113 2.53 -8.78 -13.76
CA LEU A 113 3.37 -9.60 -14.64
C LEU A 113 2.77 -9.72 -16.04
N HIS A 114 1.46 -9.92 -16.14
CA HIS A 114 0.79 -9.95 -17.43
C HIS A 114 0.93 -8.61 -18.18
N GLY A 115 0.78 -7.48 -17.49
CA GLY A 115 1.04 -6.16 -18.07
C GLY A 115 2.50 -5.95 -18.52
N LEU A 116 3.46 -6.53 -17.80
CA LEU A 116 4.88 -6.51 -18.18
C LEU A 116 5.17 -7.37 -19.42
N ASP A 117 4.48 -8.50 -19.59
CA ASP A 117 4.63 -9.36 -20.78
C ASP A 117 4.18 -8.61 -22.07
N GLU A 118 3.17 -7.75 -21.98
CA GLU A 118 2.65 -6.96 -23.09
C GLU A 118 3.50 -5.73 -23.44
N LEU A 119 4.50 -5.39 -22.62
CA LEU A 119 5.30 -4.17 -22.78
C LEU A 119 6.11 -4.19 -24.09
N ALA A 120 6.58 -5.36 -24.51
CA ALA A 120 7.26 -5.54 -25.79
C ALA A 120 6.33 -5.21 -26.98
N ASN A 121 5.05 -5.56 -26.88
CA ASN A 121 4.05 -5.24 -27.89
C ASN A 121 3.79 -3.74 -27.93
N LEU A 122 3.57 -3.10 -26.78
CA LEU A 122 3.42 -1.64 -26.71
C LEU A 122 4.62 -0.91 -27.34
N ARG A 123 5.84 -1.34 -27.03
CA ARG A 123 7.07 -0.75 -27.60
C ARG A 123 7.10 -0.80 -29.12
N ARG A 124 6.66 -1.92 -29.73
CA ARG A 124 6.56 -2.06 -31.19
C ARG A 124 5.54 -1.09 -31.80
N HIS A 125 4.36 -0.96 -31.19
CA HIS A 125 3.35 0.00 -31.68
C HIS A 125 3.84 1.45 -31.56
N VAL A 126 4.60 1.78 -30.50
CA VAL A 126 5.24 3.09 -30.36
C VAL A 126 6.29 3.33 -31.45
N ASP A 127 7.14 2.33 -31.75
CA ASP A 127 8.16 2.43 -32.80
C ASP A 127 7.55 2.56 -34.21
N ALA A 128 6.38 1.93 -34.43
CA ALA A 128 5.63 2.00 -35.67
C ALA A 128 4.71 3.24 -35.79
N PHE A 129 4.65 4.10 -34.75
CA PHE A 129 3.71 5.22 -34.65
C PHE A 129 2.23 4.81 -34.80
N GLU A 130 1.89 3.59 -34.38
CA GLU A 130 0.53 3.04 -34.41
C GLU A 130 -0.32 3.47 -33.20
N VAL A 131 0.32 4.03 -32.17
CA VAL A 131 -0.33 4.60 -30.99
C VAL A 131 0.07 6.06 -30.81
N SER A 132 -0.88 6.87 -30.35
CA SER A 132 -0.62 8.27 -30.00
C SER A 132 0.19 8.40 -28.71
N ALA A 133 0.76 9.59 -28.49
CA ALA A 133 1.46 9.92 -27.25
C ALA A 133 0.55 9.76 -26.02
N LEU A 134 -0.74 10.07 -26.15
CA LEU A 134 -1.73 9.90 -25.10
C LEU A 134 -2.00 8.42 -24.79
N GLU A 135 -2.29 7.61 -25.82
CA GLU A 135 -2.56 6.17 -25.64
C GLU A 135 -1.35 5.43 -25.05
N SER A 136 -0.14 5.77 -25.50
CA SER A 136 1.10 5.24 -24.93
C SER A 136 1.25 5.64 -23.45
N THR A 137 1.00 6.91 -23.13
CA THR A 137 1.06 7.44 -21.75
C THR A 137 0.08 6.69 -20.85
N ASP A 138 -1.16 6.52 -21.27
CA ASP A 138 -2.20 5.82 -20.53
C ASP A 138 -1.84 4.35 -20.28
N ALA A 139 -1.29 3.66 -21.28
CA ALA A 139 -0.84 2.28 -21.14
C ALA A 139 0.26 2.14 -20.06
N PHE A 140 1.27 3.02 -20.07
CA PHE A 140 2.28 3.05 -19.02
C PHE A 140 1.70 3.38 -17.64
N CYS A 141 0.78 4.35 -17.54
CA CYS A 141 0.13 4.71 -16.29
C CYS A 141 -0.63 3.52 -15.67
N ARG A 142 -1.36 2.74 -16.48
CA ARG A 142 -2.09 1.54 -16.02
C ARG A 142 -1.15 0.46 -15.49
N LEU A 143 -0.04 0.22 -16.20
CA LEU A 143 0.98 -0.73 -15.76
C LEU A 143 1.62 -0.30 -14.42
N ILE A 144 1.98 0.98 -14.31
CA ILE A 144 2.55 1.56 -13.08
C ILE A 144 1.54 1.46 -11.92
N ALA A 145 0.25 1.74 -12.15
CA ALA A 145 -0.79 1.58 -11.13
C ALA A 145 -0.92 0.13 -10.64
N GLY A 146 -0.80 -0.86 -11.53
CA GLY A 146 -0.74 -2.28 -11.16
C GLY A 146 0.44 -2.58 -10.22
N LEU A 147 1.63 -2.08 -10.56
CA LEU A 147 2.83 -2.24 -9.75
C LEU A 147 2.71 -1.53 -8.38
N LEU A 148 2.16 -0.32 -8.33
CA LEU A 148 1.90 0.38 -7.07
C LEU A 148 0.88 -0.37 -6.19
N SER A 149 -0.06 -1.11 -6.81
CA SER A 149 -0.97 -2.00 -6.08
C SER A 149 -0.24 -3.18 -5.43
N VAL A 150 0.85 -3.69 -6.04
CA VAL A 150 1.72 -4.71 -5.42
C VAL A 150 2.39 -4.14 -4.16
N VAL A 151 2.92 -2.91 -4.24
CA VAL A 151 3.52 -2.22 -3.07
C VAL A 151 2.50 -2.11 -1.93
N PHE A 152 1.28 -1.70 -2.27
CA PHE A 152 0.20 -1.53 -1.30
C PHE A 152 -0.18 -2.84 -0.60
N GLU A 153 -0.38 -3.93 -1.36
CA GLU A 153 -0.73 -5.24 -0.79
C GLU A 153 0.44 -5.88 -0.02
N ALA A 154 1.69 -5.56 -0.38
CA ALA A 154 2.87 -5.99 0.35
C ALA A 154 3.01 -5.25 1.70
N ALA A 155 2.67 -3.96 1.74
CA ALA A 155 2.72 -3.14 2.96
C ALA A 155 1.64 -3.53 3.98
N ASP A 156 0.51 -4.07 3.54
CA ASP A 156 -0.61 -4.46 4.41
C ASP A 156 -0.30 -5.63 5.36
N VAL A 157 0.69 -6.45 5.02
CA VAL A 157 1.10 -7.63 5.82
C VAL A 157 2.11 -7.25 6.91
N ALA A 158 2.48 -5.97 7.03
CA ALA A 158 3.43 -5.52 8.03
C ALA A 158 2.82 -5.52 9.44
N ASP A 159 3.48 -6.22 10.36
CA ASP A 159 3.10 -6.37 11.78
C ASP A 159 4.04 -5.61 12.74
N ASP A 160 4.93 -4.75 12.22
CA ASP A 160 5.78 -3.84 13.01
C ASP A 160 5.36 -2.37 12.77
N PRO A 161 5.07 -1.57 13.82
CA PRO A 161 4.58 -0.19 13.69
C PRO A 161 5.56 0.75 12.98
N GLU A 162 6.86 0.68 13.30
CA GLU A 162 7.85 1.57 12.73
C GLU A 162 8.04 1.31 11.23
N VAL A 163 8.15 0.03 10.86
CA VAL A 163 8.26 -0.39 9.46
C VAL A 163 6.97 -0.07 8.70
N THR A 164 5.79 -0.29 9.30
CA THR A 164 4.49 0.06 8.69
C THR A 164 4.41 1.56 8.41
N ARG A 165 4.82 2.41 9.37
CA ARG A 165 4.86 3.86 9.18
C ARG A 165 5.76 4.26 8.00
N LEU A 166 6.97 3.71 7.91
CA LEU A 166 7.89 3.96 6.81
C LEU A 166 7.34 3.49 5.46
N LEU A 167 6.67 2.33 5.43
CA LEU A 167 6.01 1.80 4.23
C LEU A 167 4.88 2.74 3.75
N VAL A 168 4.05 3.23 4.67
CA VAL A 168 2.96 4.18 4.35
C VAL A 168 3.53 5.49 3.81
N ALA A 169 4.57 6.01 4.43
CA ALA A 169 5.25 7.22 3.96
C ALA A 169 5.83 7.01 2.55
N LEU A 170 6.59 5.93 2.34
CA LEU A 170 7.20 5.60 1.04
C LEU A 170 6.14 5.44 -0.04
N PHE A 171 5.09 4.65 0.22
CA PHE A 171 4.03 4.42 -0.76
C PHE A 171 3.32 5.72 -1.18
N ASN A 172 2.97 6.58 -0.22
CA ASN A 172 2.34 7.87 -0.56
C ASN A 172 3.29 8.80 -1.31
N PHE A 173 4.59 8.75 -1.02
CA PHE A 173 5.59 9.48 -1.76
C PHE A 173 5.74 8.97 -3.21
N MET A 174 5.76 7.65 -3.41
CA MET A 174 5.76 7.01 -4.75
C MET A 174 4.54 7.42 -5.56
N GLN A 175 3.37 7.50 -4.94
CA GLN A 175 2.13 7.99 -5.56
C GLN A 175 2.25 9.45 -5.99
N ALA A 176 2.76 10.33 -5.12
CA ALA A 176 3.01 11.73 -5.47
C ALA A 176 3.96 11.87 -6.66
N LYS A 177 5.02 11.04 -6.70
CA LYS A 177 5.96 10.99 -7.83
C LYS A 177 5.26 10.53 -9.11
N GLU A 178 4.40 9.52 -9.02
CA GLU A 178 3.63 9.05 -10.18
C GLU A 178 2.70 10.13 -10.73
N PHE A 179 1.92 10.80 -9.88
CA PHE A 179 1.08 11.91 -10.32
C PHE A 179 1.87 13.08 -10.91
N SER A 180 3.08 13.37 -10.38
CA SER A 180 3.99 14.36 -10.97
C SER A 180 4.48 13.94 -12.36
N GLY A 181 4.75 12.65 -12.54
CA GLY A 181 5.12 12.08 -13.84
C GLY A 181 3.99 12.10 -14.87
N GLN A 182 2.73 11.93 -14.43
CA GLN A 182 1.55 12.10 -15.27
C GLN A 182 1.34 13.57 -15.65
N GLU A 183 1.46 14.48 -14.69
CA GLU A 183 1.37 15.93 -14.95
C GLU A 183 2.38 16.36 -16.01
N ARG A 184 3.64 15.90 -15.90
CA ARG A 184 4.67 16.15 -16.91
C ARG A 184 4.22 15.73 -18.31
N ALA A 185 3.70 14.50 -18.45
CA ALA A 185 3.31 13.94 -19.74
C ALA A 185 2.11 14.68 -20.35
N TRP A 186 1.09 14.97 -19.55
CA TRP A 186 -0.07 15.74 -19.99
C TRP A 186 0.28 17.19 -20.35
N GLY A 187 1.16 17.83 -19.58
CA GLY A 187 1.67 19.16 -19.91
C GLY A 187 2.44 19.18 -21.23
N ALA A 188 3.31 18.19 -21.48
CA ALA A 188 4.03 18.07 -22.74
C ALA A 188 3.10 17.89 -23.95
N ILE A 189 2.03 17.09 -23.80
CA ILE A 189 0.99 16.95 -24.83
C ILE A 189 0.27 18.29 -25.08
N GLY A 190 -0.07 19.04 -24.04
CA GLY A 190 -0.71 20.36 -24.15
C GLY A 190 0.14 21.38 -24.91
N PHE A 191 1.42 21.49 -24.55
CA PHE A 191 2.33 22.39 -25.24
C PHE A 191 2.57 21.99 -26.69
N ALA A 192 2.70 20.69 -26.99
CA ALA A 192 2.85 20.21 -28.35
C ALA A 192 1.61 20.46 -29.22
N GLY A 193 0.41 20.33 -28.63
CA GLY A 193 -0.85 20.66 -29.28
C GLY A 193 -1.13 22.16 -29.39
N SER A 194 -0.28 23.02 -28.80
CA SER A 194 -0.45 24.48 -28.72
C SER A 194 -1.80 24.93 -28.16
N ARG A 195 -2.49 24.07 -27.39
CA ARG A 195 -3.82 24.34 -26.83
C ARG A 195 -3.99 23.65 -25.49
N PHE A 196 -4.46 24.40 -24.51
CA PHE A 196 -4.92 23.87 -23.23
C PHE A 196 -6.43 24.06 -23.15
N ASP A 197 -7.18 23.02 -23.51
CA ASP A 197 -8.64 23.05 -23.39
C ASP A 197 -9.09 22.91 -21.93
N GLU A 198 -10.37 23.16 -21.66
CA GLU A 198 -10.95 23.03 -20.31
C GLU A 198 -10.73 21.63 -19.71
N LYS A 199 -10.72 20.58 -20.56
CA LYS A 199 -10.46 19.20 -20.14
C LYS A 199 -9.02 19.01 -19.66
N LEU A 200 -8.04 19.52 -20.40
CA LEU A 200 -6.63 19.45 -20.03
C LEU A 200 -6.34 20.26 -18.76
N HIS A 201 -6.93 21.45 -18.62
CA HIS A 201 -6.85 22.25 -17.40
C HIS A 201 -7.41 21.49 -16.19
N GLY A 202 -8.62 20.96 -16.31
CA GLY A 202 -9.25 20.17 -15.25
C GLY A 202 -8.41 18.94 -14.87
N ARG A 203 -7.79 18.30 -15.88
CA ARG A 203 -6.92 17.15 -15.69
C ARG A 203 -5.63 17.49 -14.93
N LEU A 204 -4.94 18.55 -15.33
CA LEU A 204 -3.71 19.01 -14.66
C LEU A 204 -3.98 19.45 -13.22
N ALA A 205 -5.07 20.19 -12.99
CA ALA A 205 -5.50 20.57 -11.65
C ALA A 205 -5.77 19.35 -10.76
N GLN A 206 -6.48 18.34 -11.29
CA GLN A 206 -6.72 17.09 -10.57
C GLN A 206 -5.42 16.37 -10.21
N LEU A 207 -4.46 16.30 -11.14
CA LEU A 207 -3.16 15.66 -10.89
C LEU A 207 -2.37 16.41 -9.80
N GLN A 208 -2.41 17.74 -9.80
CA GLN A 208 -1.78 18.56 -8.76
C GLN A 208 -2.43 18.36 -7.39
N ASP A 209 -3.77 18.24 -7.33
CA ASP A 209 -4.47 17.93 -6.08
C ASP A 209 -4.17 16.51 -5.58
N CYS A 210 -4.04 15.53 -6.48
CA CYS A 210 -3.60 14.18 -6.15
C CYS A 210 -2.17 14.15 -5.62
N GLN A 211 -1.26 14.95 -6.18
CA GLN A 211 0.09 15.13 -5.62
C GLN A 211 0.02 15.69 -4.20
N ARG A 212 -0.70 16.80 -4.00
CA ARG A 212 -0.79 17.48 -2.70
C ARG A 212 -1.27 16.55 -1.60
N ARG A 213 -2.39 15.86 -1.81
CA ARG A 213 -2.92 14.89 -0.82
C ARG A 213 -1.96 13.74 -0.52
N SER A 214 -1.29 13.23 -1.54
CA SER A 214 -0.31 12.15 -1.35
C SER A 214 0.89 12.65 -0.54
N LEU A 215 1.33 13.90 -0.75
CA LEU A 215 2.41 14.52 0.00
C LEU A 215 2.00 14.89 1.43
N GLU A 216 0.75 15.29 1.67
CA GLU A 216 0.18 15.50 3.01
C GLU A 216 0.20 14.20 3.82
N LEU A 217 -0.30 13.10 3.26
CA LEU A 217 -0.23 11.79 3.89
C LEU A 217 1.23 11.33 4.08
N PHE A 218 2.11 11.54 3.10
CA PHE A 218 3.53 11.28 3.30
C PHE A 218 4.06 12.07 4.51
N ALA A 219 3.73 13.34 4.64
CA ALA A 219 4.23 14.20 5.72
C ALA A 219 3.72 13.80 7.11
N GLU A 220 2.50 13.23 7.20
CA GLU A 220 1.95 12.69 8.45
C GLU A 220 2.75 11.49 8.98
N PHE A 221 3.27 10.64 8.08
CA PHE A 221 3.99 9.42 8.45
C PHE A 221 5.51 9.52 8.31
N ALA A 222 6.05 10.53 7.62
CA ALA A 222 7.48 10.70 7.40
C ALA A 222 8.22 11.13 8.68
N GLY A 223 9.51 10.76 8.79
CA GLY A 223 10.38 11.27 9.84
C GLY A 223 10.89 12.69 9.54
N GLU A 224 11.49 13.34 10.53
CA GLU A 224 12.01 14.70 10.40
C GLU A 224 13.09 14.82 9.32
N THR A 225 13.90 13.77 9.13
CA THR A 225 14.97 13.74 8.13
C THR A 225 14.39 13.72 6.71
N GLU A 226 13.38 12.88 6.47
CA GLU A 226 12.68 12.80 5.19
C GLU A 226 11.93 14.10 4.88
N LEU A 227 11.26 14.68 5.88
CA LEU A 227 10.58 15.97 5.75
C LEU A 227 11.54 17.11 5.40
N ALA A 228 12.70 17.17 6.07
CA ALA A 228 13.72 18.19 5.77
C ALA A 228 14.26 18.06 4.34
N ARG A 229 14.50 16.83 3.87
CA ARG A 229 14.90 16.58 2.47
C ARG A 229 13.81 16.96 1.49
N TRP A 230 12.54 16.66 1.79
CA TRP A 230 11.41 17.04 0.95
C TRP A 230 11.30 18.57 0.83
N ARG A 231 11.37 19.30 1.95
CA ARG A 231 11.37 20.77 1.94
C ARG A 231 12.49 21.34 1.07
N ALA A 232 13.69 20.77 1.14
CA ALA A 232 14.81 21.19 0.29
C ALA A 232 14.53 20.98 -1.21
N VAL A 233 13.78 19.93 -1.57
CA VAL A 233 13.34 19.70 -2.96
C VAL A 233 12.29 20.73 -3.38
N GLU A 234 11.36 21.12 -2.51
CA GLU A 234 10.35 22.15 -2.84
C GLU A 234 10.95 23.56 -2.90
N ASP A 235 11.95 23.84 -2.08
CA ASP A 235 12.62 25.14 -2.01
C ASP A 235 13.65 25.40 -3.11
N CYS A 236 14.02 24.36 -3.87
CA CYS A 236 14.96 24.50 -4.96
C CYS A 236 14.40 25.39 -6.09
N GLN A 237 15.31 26.00 -6.86
CA GLN A 237 14.94 26.98 -7.89
C GLN A 237 14.06 26.35 -8.98
N GLU A 238 14.38 25.12 -9.38
CA GLU A 238 13.67 24.37 -10.41
C GLU A 238 12.22 24.06 -10.01
N SER A 239 11.98 23.71 -8.74
CA SER A 239 10.62 23.47 -8.21
C SER A 239 9.81 24.77 -8.15
N ARG A 240 10.44 25.88 -7.77
CA ARG A 240 9.79 27.20 -7.78
C ARG A 240 9.45 27.66 -9.19
N ASP A 241 10.33 27.43 -10.15
CA ASP A 241 10.09 27.75 -11.56
C ASP A 241 8.99 26.87 -12.17
N LEU A 242 8.94 25.59 -11.83
CA LEU A 242 7.82 24.72 -12.19
C LEU A 242 6.50 25.25 -11.62
N GLN A 243 6.49 25.71 -10.37
CA GLN A 243 5.29 26.28 -9.75
C GLN A 243 4.85 27.58 -10.45
N ARG A 244 5.78 28.42 -10.90
CA ARG A 244 5.47 29.59 -11.73
C ARG A 244 4.84 29.17 -13.07
N LEU A 245 5.41 28.17 -13.74
CA LEU A 245 4.84 27.64 -14.99
C LEU A 245 3.43 27.08 -14.79
N ARG A 246 3.17 26.38 -13.69
CA ARG A 246 1.80 25.93 -13.34
C ARG A 246 0.84 27.10 -13.23
N GLY A 247 1.27 28.21 -12.62
CA GLY A 247 0.48 29.44 -12.53
C GLY A 247 0.22 30.09 -13.89
N VAL A 248 1.21 30.07 -14.79
CA VAL A 248 1.03 30.51 -16.18
C VAL A 248 0.01 29.62 -16.89
N ILE A 249 0.17 28.30 -16.83
CA ILE A 249 -0.75 27.34 -17.46
C ILE A 249 -2.18 27.57 -16.95
N ALA A 250 -2.38 27.72 -15.64
CA ALA A 250 -3.71 27.95 -15.06
C ALA A 250 -4.36 29.29 -15.47
N GLY A 251 -3.56 30.26 -15.92
CA GLY A 251 -4.04 31.58 -16.35
C GLY A 251 -4.27 31.73 -17.85
N LEU A 252 -3.88 30.73 -18.66
CA LEU A 252 -4.05 30.76 -20.10
C LEU A 252 -5.54 30.62 -20.47
N LYS A 253 -5.98 31.41 -21.43
CA LYS A 253 -7.33 31.29 -21.99
C LYS A 253 -7.32 30.28 -23.14
N ASP A 254 -8.51 29.72 -23.43
CA ASP A 254 -8.71 28.88 -24.60
C ASP A 254 -8.19 29.59 -25.87
N ASP A 255 -7.44 28.85 -26.70
CA ASP A 255 -6.86 29.28 -27.98
C ASP A 255 -5.73 30.32 -27.97
N GLU A 256 -5.13 30.61 -26.81
CA GLU A 256 -3.92 31.45 -26.77
C GLU A 256 -2.69 30.64 -27.25
N PRO A 257 -1.98 31.07 -28.32
CA PRO A 257 -0.86 30.32 -28.87
C PRO A 257 0.34 30.37 -27.93
N ILE A 258 0.93 29.20 -27.67
CA ILE A 258 2.07 29.07 -26.76
C ILE A 258 3.32 28.72 -27.56
N ALA A 259 4.43 29.38 -27.23
CA ALA A 259 5.73 29.12 -27.83
C ALA A 259 6.19 27.67 -27.53
N ALA A 260 6.60 26.94 -28.57
CA ALA A 260 7.01 25.53 -28.47
C ALA A 260 8.21 25.33 -27.51
N GLU A 261 9.04 26.36 -27.36
CA GLU A 261 10.18 26.42 -26.46
C GLU A 261 9.78 26.22 -24.99
N ILE A 262 8.55 26.61 -24.61
CA ILE A 262 8.03 26.44 -23.24
C ILE A 262 7.79 24.95 -22.92
N SER A 263 7.51 24.12 -23.95
CA SER A 263 7.38 22.66 -23.79
C SER A 263 8.66 22.02 -23.27
N GLU A 264 9.81 22.45 -23.81
CA GLU A 264 11.11 21.90 -23.43
C GLU A 264 11.46 22.31 -21.99
N VAL A 265 11.27 23.59 -21.67
CA VAL A 265 11.48 24.10 -20.31
C VAL A 265 10.58 23.41 -19.29
N TRP A 266 9.30 23.20 -19.62
CA TRP A 266 8.37 22.43 -18.79
C TRP A 266 8.88 21.01 -18.52
N TYR A 267 9.29 20.31 -19.57
CA TYR A 267 9.77 18.94 -19.45
C TYR A 267 11.04 18.87 -18.58
N GLU A 268 11.98 19.78 -18.77
CA GLU A 268 13.23 19.84 -18.00
C GLU A 268 12.97 20.10 -16.52
N LEU A 269 12.16 21.12 -16.19
CA LEU A 269 11.84 21.46 -14.80
C LEU A 269 11.05 20.36 -14.09
N ALA A 270 10.05 19.79 -14.78
CA ALA A 270 9.28 18.67 -14.24
C ALA A 270 10.16 17.42 -14.03
N THR A 271 11.08 17.15 -14.95
CA THR A 271 12.04 16.03 -14.83
C THR A 271 13.02 16.27 -13.69
N ALA A 272 13.56 17.47 -13.53
CA ALA A 272 14.46 17.81 -12.43
C ALA A 272 13.80 17.60 -11.06
N ARG A 273 12.53 18.03 -10.89
CA ARG A 273 11.76 17.77 -9.66
C ARG A 273 11.53 16.27 -9.44
N ILE A 274 11.15 15.51 -10.48
CA ILE A 274 10.93 14.06 -10.37
C ILE A 274 12.23 13.32 -10.01
N ASP A 275 13.37 13.71 -10.56
CA ASP A 275 14.67 13.13 -10.24
C ASP A 275 15.07 13.43 -8.79
N ALA A 276 14.75 14.64 -8.30
CA ALA A 276 14.93 14.99 -6.88
C ALA A 276 14.01 14.18 -5.96
N MET A 277 12.75 13.95 -6.37
CA MET A 277 11.85 13.04 -5.67
C MET A 277 12.42 11.62 -5.64
N HIS A 278 12.89 11.10 -6.78
CA HIS A 278 13.44 9.75 -6.85
C HIS A 278 14.64 9.54 -5.91
N ARG A 279 15.55 10.52 -5.79
CA ARG A 279 16.65 10.44 -4.80
C ARG A 279 16.16 10.33 -3.36
N LEU A 280 15.05 10.98 -3.02
CA LEU A 280 14.45 10.86 -1.70
C LEU A 280 13.77 9.50 -1.51
N GLU A 281 13.03 9.03 -2.51
CA GLU A 281 12.44 7.69 -2.56
C GLU A 281 13.49 6.59 -2.36
N ASP A 282 14.63 6.67 -3.04
CA ASP A 282 15.75 5.72 -2.89
C ASP A 282 16.28 5.70 -1.45
N ALA A 283 16.43 6.89 -0.85
CA ALA A 283 16.87 7.01 0.53
C ALA A 283 15.84 6.43 1.51
N MET A 284 14.55 6.63 1.25
CA MET A 284 13.46 6.06 2.05
C MET A 284 13.39 4.54 1.92
N ALA A 285 13.54 3.99 0.71
CA ALA A 285 13.58 2.55 0.48
C ALA A 285 14.80 1.90 1.15
N ALA A 286 15.98 2.53 1.07
CA ALA A 286 17.18 2.09 1.78
C ALA A 286 16.98 2.12 3.31
N ARG A 287 16.37 3.19 3.85
CA ARG A 287 16.05 3.31 5.28
C ARG A 287 15.08 2.23 5.73
N LEU A 288 14.04 1.96 4.94
CA LEU A 288 13.07 0.90 5.19
C LEU A 288 13.73 -0.48 5.31
N LEU A 289 14.62 -0.82 4.37
CA LEU A 289 15.38 -2.07 4.42
C LEU A 289 16.34 -2.12 5.62
N GLN A 290 16.97 -1.01 5.96
CA GLN A 290 17.85 -0.92 7.12
C GLN A 290 17.07 -1.16 8.43
N VAL A 291 15.96 -0.45 8.63
CA VAL A 291 15.15 -0.55 9.86
C VAL A 291 14.55 -1.94 9.98
N SER A 292 13.98 -2.51 8.91
CA SER A 292 13.41 -3.87 8.96
C SER A 292 14.46 -4.93 9.32
N ARG A 293 15.68 -4.85 8.77
CA ARG A 293 16.80 -5.75 9.14
C ARG A 293 17.29 -5.53 10.56
N GLN A 294 17.34 -4.27 11.01
CA GLN A 294 17.70 -3.94 12.39
C GLN A 294 16.70 -4.54 13.37
N ARG A 295 15.39 -4.45 13.10
CA ARG A 295 14.35 -5.06 13.94
C ARG A 295 14.48 -6.57 14.07
N VAL A 296 14.80 -7.26 12.97
CA VAL A 296 15.09 -8.70 13.01
C VAL A 296 16.29 -8.99 13.93
N ALA A 297 17.38 -8.23 13.79
CA ALA A 297 18.58 -8.42 14.60
C ALA A 297 18.35 -8.13 16.09
N GLU A 298 17.57 -7.08 16.41
CA GLU A 298 17.15 -6.75 17.78
C GLU A 298 16.33 -7.89 18.39
N SER A 299 15.30 -8.37 17.71
CA SER A 299 14.44 -9.46 18.18
C SER A 299 15.21 -10.80 18.33
N GLN A 300 16.17 -11.08 17.45
CA GLN A 300 17.08 -12.22 17.58
C GLN A 300 18.00 -12.09 18.81
N SER A 301 18.53 -10.89 19.08
CA SER A 301 19.34 -10.63 20.27
C SER A 301 18.51 -10.76 21.56
N GLU A 302 17.28 -10.26 21.57
CA GLU A 302 16.34 -10.43 22.70
C GLU A 302 16.06 -11.90 22.99
N LEU A 303 15.82 -12.72 21.95
CA LEU A 303 15.64 -14.16 22.11
C LEU A 303 16.87 -14.80 22.76
N GLY A 304 18.07 -14.41 22.35
CA GLY A 304 19.32 -14.85 22.96
C GLY A 304 19.43 -14.46 24.44
N HIS A 305 19.06 -13.23 24.78
CA HIS A 305 19.01 -12.75 26.17
C HIS A 305 17.99 -13.52 27.01
N HIS A 306 16.76 -13.73 26.51
CA HIS A 306 15.73 -14.50 27.19
C HIS A 306 16.18 -15.95 27.41
N TYR A 307 16.82 -16.56 26.41
CA TYR A 307 17.39 -17.90 26.56
C TYR A 307 18.47 -17.94 27.65
N ALA A 308 19.40 -16.98 27.65
CA ALA A 308 20.45 -16.88 28.67
C ALA A 308 19.89 -16.59 30.07
N GLN A 309 18.80 -15.82 30.17
CA GLN A 309 18.11 -15.54 31.42
C GLN A 309 17.41 -16.79 31.95
N LEU A 310 16.70 -17.53 31.10
CA LEU A 310 16.06 -18.80 31.46
C LEU A 310 17.09 -19.84 31.91
N GLN A 311 18.25 -19.92 31.24
CA GLN A 311 19.35 -20.81 31.65
C GLN A 311 19.95 -20.41 33.00
N ARG A 312 20.16 -19.11 33.23
CA ARG A 312 20.61 -18.60 34.54
C ARG A 312 19.61 -18.94 35.64
N MET A 313 18.32 -18.72 35.40
CA MET A 313 17.25 -19.07 36.34
C MET A 313 17.18 -20.58 36.64
N LYS A 314 17.40 -21.43 35.64
CA LYS A 314 17.51 -22.89 35.83
C LYS A 314 18.71 -23.26 36.71
N SER A 315 19.85 -22.59 36.52
CA SER A 315 21.09 -22.88 37.26
C SER A 315 21.05 -22.44 38.73
N THR A 316 20.32 -21.38 39.08
CA THR A 316 20.19 -20.88 40.45
C THR A 316 19.11 -21.60 41.29
N GLY A 317 18.40 -22.56 40.69
CA GLY A 317 17.23 -23.19 41.29
C GLY A 317 16.02 -22.25 41.24
N TRP A 318 14.88 -22.74 40.78
CA TRP A 318 13.65 -21.95 40.72
C TRP A 318 13.28 -21.42 42.11
N THR A 319 13.34 -20.11 42.34
CA THR A 319 12.48 -19.49 43.35
C THR A 319 11.07 -19.57 42.81
N ARG A 320 10.38 -20.68 43.10
CA ARG A 320 8.99 -20.90 42.70
C ARG A 320 8.20 -19.66 43.15
N PRO A 321 7.52 -18.92 42.26
CA PRO A 321 6.57 -17.92 42.73
C PRO A 321 5.62 -18.63 43.70
N PRO A 322 5.20 -18.00 44.81
CA PRO A 322 4.28 -18.64 45.73
C PRO A 322 3.11 -19.18 44.92
N ALA A 323 2.73 -20.44 45.21
CA ALA A 323 1.63 -21.09 44.52
C ALA A 323 0.46 -20.10 44.48
N LEU A 324 -0.07 -19.82 43.29
CA LEU A 324 -1.19 -18.90 43.00
C LEU A 324 -0.84 -17.43 42.64
N ALA A 325 0.43 -16.98 42.58
CA ALA A 325 0.76 -15.59 42.21
C ALA A 325 0.13 -15.13 40.87
N VAL A 326 0.06 -16.03 39.88
CA VAL A 326 -0.58 -15.77 38.56
C VAL A 326 -2.11 -15.66 38.64
N LEU A 327 -2.73 -16.36 39.58
CA LEU A 327 -4.20 -16.47 39.71
C LEU A 327 -4.80 -15.36 40.57
N PHE A 328 -3.98 -14.67 41.35
CA PHE A 328 -4.37 -13.51 42.15
C PHE A 328 -3.86 -12.19 41.57
N ASP A 329 -3.27 -12.20 40.37
CA ASP A 329 -2.87 -10.96 39.70
C ASP A 329 -4.13 -10.23 39.20
N PRO A 330 -4.43 -9.03 39.73
CA PRO A 330 -5.63 -8.27 39.38
C PRO A 330 -5.58 -7.70 37.95
N GLU A 331 -4.43 -7.70 37.27
CA GLU A 331 -4.27 -7.19 35.90
C GLU A 331 -4.63 -8.23 34.83
N VAL A 332 -4.84 -9.51 35.21
CA VAL A 332 -5.20 -10.57 34.25
C VAL A 332 -6.69 -10.46 33.89
N PRO A 333 -7.05 -10.23 32.59
CA PRO A 333 -8.44 -10.13 32.18
C PRO A 333 -9.21 -11.45 32.37
N GLY A 334 -10.48 -11.37 32.78
CA GLY A 334 -11.37 -12.54 32.85
C GLY A 334 -12.41 -12.52 33.97
N LEU A 335 -12.22 -11.70 35.00
CA LEU A 335 -13.19 -11.51 36.08
C LEU A 335 -14.08 -10.29 35.79
N TYR A 336 -15.28 -10.55 35.25
CA TYR A 336 -16.27 -9.50 34.96
C TYR A 336 -17.03 -9.10 36.24
N GLY A 337 -17.09 -7.80 36.54
CA GLY A 337 -17.83 -7.25 37.67
C GLY A 337 -17.02 -6.99 38.96
N SER A 338 -15.69 -7.10 38.89
CA SER A 338 -14.79 -6.75 40.01
C SER A 338 -14.61 -5.24 40.08
N THR A 339 -14.97 -4.64 41.22
CA THR A 339 -14.64 -3.23 41.50
C THR A 339 -13.19 -3.14 41.99
N PRO A 340 -12.42 -2.10 41.62
CA PRO A 340 -11.03 -1.95 42.04
C PRO A 340 -10.83 -1.88 43.58
N ASP A 341 -11.90 -1.70 44.37
CA ASP A 341 -11.86 -1.67 45.83
C ASP A 341 -11.77 -3.05 46.52
N THR A 342 -12.00 -4.16 45.81
CA THR A 342 -11.78 -5.52 46.33
C THR A 342 -10.36 -6.00 46.05
N MET A 343 -9.36 -5.14 46.24
CA MET A 343 -7.95 -5.53 46.15
C MET A 343 -7.65 -6.53 47.26
N VAL A 344 -7.46 -7.80 46.90
CA VAL A 344 -6.80 -8.76 47.79
C VAL A 344 -5.37 -8.25 47.97
N THR A 345 -5.02 -7.85 49.19
CA THR A 345 -3.65 -7.42 49.53
C THR A 345 -2.66 -8.47 49.03
N PRO A 346 -1.66 -8.11 48.21
CA PRO A 346 -0.65 -9.06 47.74
C PRO A 346 0.01 -9.72 48.96
N LEU A 347 0.01 -11.06 49.02
CA LEU A 347 0.65 -11.80 50.11
C LEU A 347 2.09 -11.29 50.34
N PRO A 348 2.49 -10.90 51.57
CA PRO A 348 3.82 -10.38 51.87
C PRO A 348 4.90 -11.44 51.59
N GLY A 349 5.92 -11.10 50.80
CA GLY A 349 7.06 -11.98 50.48
C GLY A 349 7.26 -12.31 49.00
N GLN A 350 6.48 -11.69 48.10
CA GLN A 350 6.58 -11.91 46.66
C GLN A 350 7.71 -11.09 46.03
N HIS A 351 8.95 -11.57 46.12
CA HIS A 351 9.98 -11.18 45.15
C HIS A 351 9.63 -11.85 43.80
N LEU A 352 8.67 -11.25 43.07
CA LEU A 352 8.32 -11.64 41.70
C LEU A 352 9.45 -11.32 40.72
N ALA A 353 10.34 -10.38 41.09
CA ALA A 353 11.51 -9.98 40.35
C ALA A 353 12.28 -11.23 39.86
N HIS A 354 12.35 -11.37 38.54
CA HIS A 354 13.01 -12.46 37.82
C HIS A 354 12.24 -13.80 37.75
N SER A 355 10.90 -13.79 37.88
CA SER A 355 10.07 -14.97 37.62
C SER A 355 9.72 -15.14 36.12
N LEU A 356 9.43 -16.39 35.69
CA LEU A 356 8.91 -16.65 34.33
C LEU A 356 7.62 -15.85 34.04
N TYR A 357 6.82 -15.62 35.09
CA TYR A 357 5.60 -14.83 35.00
C TYR A 357 5.88 -13.37 34.63
N ASP A 358 6.87 -12.72 35.23
CA ASP A 358 7.27 -11.35 34.88
C ASP A 358 7.69 -11.24 33.41
N LEU A 359 8.39 -12.25 32.89
CA LEU A 359 8.82 -12.30 31.49
C LEU A 359 7.61 -12.43 30.54
N ILE A 360 6.65 -13.29 30.88
CA ILE A 360 5.39 -13.44 30.14
C ILE A 360 4.57 -12.14 30.19
N ARG A 361 4.44 -11.51 31.36
CA ARG A 361 3.71 -10.24 31.53
C ARG A 361 4.35 -9.12 30.72
N SER A 362 5.68 -9.00 30.76
CA SER A 362 6.42 -8.06 29.94
C SER A 362 6.16 -8.27 28.45
N GLN A 363 6.14 -9.53 27.98
CA GLN A 363 5.86 -9.86 26.58
C GLN A 363 4.43 -9.51 26.19
N VAL A 364 3.44 -9.81 27.04
CA VAL A 364 2.03 -9.50 26.81
C VAL A 364 1.82 -7.98 26.73
N ALA A 365 2.37 -7.22 27.68
CA ALA A 365 2.31 -5.76 27.66
C ALA A 365 3.02 -5.15 26.44
N HIS A 366 4.12 -5.75 25.97
CA HIS A 366 4.77 -5.35 24.72
C HIS A 366 3.87 -5.59 23.51
N ILE A 367 3.29 -6.79 23.36
CA ILE A 367 2.39 -7.13 22.25
C ILE A 367 1.17 -6.22 22.20
N HIS A 368 0.57 -5.90 23.36
CA HIS A 368 -0.57 -4.98 23.42
C HIS A 368 -0.20 -3.58 22.91
N ARG A 369 0.93 -3.01 23.38
CA ARG A 369 1.41 -1.70 22.91
C ARG A 369 1.67 -1.68 21.41
N VAL A 370 2.39 -2.68 20.90
CA VAL A 370 2.66 -2.84 19.47
C VAL A 370 1.36 -2.94 18.68
N SER A 371 0.37 -3.70 19.17
CA SER A 371 -0.92 -3.87 18.50
C SER A 371 -1.72 -2.57 18.42
N GLU A 372 -1.71 -1.77 19.48
CA GLU A 372 -2.39 -0.47 19.52
C GLU A 372 -1.75 0.55 18.55
N GLU A 373 -0.42 0.64 18.55
CA GLU A 373 0.34 1.49 17.61
C GLU A 373 0.10 1.08 16.14
N LEU A 374 0.06 -0.23 15.90
CA LEU A 374 -0.21 -0.81 14.59
C LEU A 374 -1.63 -0.47 14.12
N GLU A 375 -2.63 -0.57 15.00
CA GLU A 375 -4.01 -0.22 14.66
C GLU A 375 -4.13 1.25 14.26
N GLN A 376 -3.48 2.16 14.99
CA GLN A 376 -3.43 3.58 14.65
C GLN A 376 -2.80 3.82 13.28
N THR A 377 -1.67 3.16 12.99
CA THR A 377 -0.95 3.32 11.72
C THR A 377 -1.70 2.70 10.54
N ARG A 378 -2.39 1.57 10.76
CA ARG A 378 -3.18 0.88 9.71
C ARG A 378 -4.43 1.64 9.30
N ARG A 379 -4.95 2.56 10.11
CA ARG A 379 -6.16 3.34 9.75
C ARG A 379 -6.03 4.00 8.37
N ALA A 380 -4.91 4.66 8.09
CA ALA A 380 -4.66 5.29 6.78
C ALA A 380 -4.69 4.29 5.60
N LEU A 381 -4.09 3.10 5.78
CA LEU A 381 -4.14 2.04 4.76
C LEU A 381 -5.58 1.50 4.58
N THR A 382 -6.34 1.34 5.66
CA THR A 382 -7.71 0.85 5.59
C THR A 382 -8.67 1.87 4.96
N GLU A 383 -8.52 3.17 5.26
CA GLU A 383 -9.26 4.25 4.62
C GLU A 383 -9.00 4.24 3.11
N ARG A 384 -7.74 4.09 2.71
CA ARG A 384 -7.41 3.98 1.29
C ARG A 384 -8.02 2.74 0.62
N LYS A 385 -7.99 1.57 1.26
CA LYS A 385 -8.70 0.38 0.73
C LYS A 385 -10.18 0.65 0.51
N ARG A 386 -10.81 1.39 1.42
CA ARG A 386 -12.22 1.75 1.27
C ARG A 386 -12.41 2.61 0.03
N VAL A 387 -11.56 3.63 -0.15
CA VAL A 387 -11.60 4.51 -1.33
C VAL A 387 -11.38 3.73 -2.63
N GLU A 388 -10.35 2.88 -2.70
CA GLU A 388 -10.06 2.07 -3.89
C GLU A 388 -11.20 1.09 -4.22
N ARG A 389 -11.80 0.45 -3.20
CA ARG A 389 -12.95 -0.43 -3.41
C ARG A 389 -14.18 0.35 -3.87
N ALA A 390 -14.44 1.52 -3.29
CA ALA A 390 -15.54 2.38 -3.69
C ALA A 390 -15.37 2.82 -5.15
N LYS A 391 -14.15 3.25 -5.56
CA LYS A 391 -13.81 3.49 -6.98
C LYS A 391 -14.13 2.28 -7.85
N GLY A 392 -13.64 1.09 -7.46
CA GLY A 392 -13.89 -0.14 -8.22
C GLY A 392 -15.37 -0.56 -8.31
N ILE A 393 -16.22 -0.14 -7.36
CA ILE A 393 -17.68 -0.30 -7.47
C ILE A 393 -18.26 0.71 -8.46
N LEU A 394 -17.89 1.98 -8.37
CA LEU A 394 -18.35 3.01 -9.28
C LEU A 394 -17.93 2.73 -10.73
N MET A 395 -16.69 2.30 -10.96
CA MET A 395 -16.21 1.89 -12.28
C MET A 395 -17.05 0.76 -12.87
N ARG A 396 -17.37 -0.27 -12.08
CA ARG A 396 -18.18 -1.40 -12.56
C ARG A 396 -19.65 -1.03 -12.79
N ARG A 397 -20.24 -0.24 -11.90
CA ARG A 397 -21.68 0.07 -11.92
C ARG A 397 -22.04 1.21 -12.86
N LEU A 398 -21.26 2.27 -12.85
CA LEU A 398 -21.51 3.48 -13.64
C LEU A 398 -20.67 3.54 -14.91
N ARG A 399 -19.85 2.50 -15.18
CA ARG A 399 -18.90 2.44 -16.32
C ARG A 399 -18.01 3.68 -16.42
N LEU A 400 -17.71 4.25 -15.27
CA LEU A 400 -16.82 5.40 -15.16
C LEU A 400 -15.37 4.95 -15.30
N THR A 401 -14.55 5.83 -15.85
CA THR A 401 -13.10 5.68 -15.72
C THR A 401 -12.71 5.77 -14.24
N GLU A 402 -11.53 5.27 -13.87
CA GLU A 402 -11.06 5.39 -12.48
C GLU A 402 -11.06 6.85 -12.00
N GLU A 403 -10.75 7.75 -12.93
CA GLU A 403 -10.64 9.19 -12.72
C GLU A 403 -12.00 9.83 -12.49
N ASP A 404 -12.99 9.48 -13.31
CA ASP A 404 -14.35 9.97 -13.17
C ASP A 404 -15.03 9.42 -11.91
N ALA A 405 -14.73 8.16 -11.56
CA ALA A 405 -15.18 7.55 -10.32
C ALA A 405 -14.63 8.33 -9.11
N TYR A 406 -13.33 8.63 -9.12
CA TYR A 406 -12.70 9.42 -8.06
C TYR A 406 -13.27 10.84 -7.97
N ARG A 407 -13.45 11.51 -9.11
CA ARG A 407 -14.03 12.86 -9.16
C ARG A 407 -15.45 12.87 -8.62
N THR A 408 -16.26 11.89 -9.00
CA THR A 408 -17.63 11.72 -8.47
C THR A 408 -17.62 11.56 -6.96
N MET A 409 -16.69 10.77 -6.40
CA MET A 409 -16.54 10.63 -4.95
C MET A 409 -16.12 11.95 -4.29
N GLN A 410 -15.21 12.70 -4.91
CA GLN A 410 -14.75 13.99 -4.41
C GLN A 410 -15.87 15.04 -4.42
N THR A 411 -16.61 15.15 -5.52
CA THR A 411 -17.77 16.06 -5.60
C THR A 411 -18.78 15.73 -4.52
N ARG A 412 -19.10 14.45 -4.30
CA ARG A 412 -19.99 14.04 -3.21
C ARG A 412 -19.43 14.31 -1.82
N ALA A 413 -18.11 14.17 -1.63
CA ALA A 413 -17.45 14.52 -0.37
C ALA A 413 -17.59 16.02 -0.06
N MET A 414 -17.46 16.88 -1.09
CA MET A 414 -17.67 18.33 -0.97
C MET A 414 -19.14 18.69 -0.73
N GLU A 415 -20.07 18.11 -1.50
CA GLU A 415 -21.52 18.35 -1.34
C GLU A 415 -22.03 17.94 0.06
N MET A 416 -21.46 16.86 0.63
CA MET A 416 -21.88 16.33 1.92
C MET A 416 -21.03 16.82 3.11
N ASN A 417 -19.97 17.60 2.88
CA ASN A 417 -18.97 17.99 3.91
C ASN A 417 -18.42 16.78 4.69
N LEU A 418 -18.07 15.70 3.99
CA LEU A 418 -17.53 14.47 4.60
C LEU A 418 -16.12 14.18 4.10
N LYS A 419 -15.34 13.41 4.86
CA LYS A 419 -14.05 12.91 4.36
C LYS A 419 -14.30 11.92 3.24
N LEU A 420 -13.33 11.82 2.33
CA LEU A 420 -13.42 10.89 1.20
C LEU A 420 -13.57 9.43 1.64
N ALA A 421 -12.95 9.06 2.77
CA ALA A 421 -13.08 7.74 3.37
C ALA A 421 -14.51 7.43 3.85
N ASP A 422 -15.22 8.42 4.40
CA ASP A 422 -16.60 8.28 4.87
C ASP A 422 -17.58 8.14 3.70
N VAL A 423 -17.35 8.89 2.61
CA VAL A 423 -18.11 8.74 1.36
C VAL A 423 -17.85 7.37 0.74
N ALA A 424 -16.60 6.91 0.75
CA ALA A 424 -16.25 5.58 0.28
C ALA A 424 -16.96 4.49 1.10
N GLU A 425 -17.04 4.64 2.42
CA GLU A 425 -17.78 3.72 3.29
C GLU A 425 -19.28 3.68 2.95
N LYS A 426 -19.91 4.84 2.73
CA LYS A 426 -21.32 4.90 2.30
C LYS A 426 -21.54 4.22 0.95
N ILE A 427 -20.64 4.43 -0.02
CA ILE A 427 -20.70 3.77 -1.33
C ILE A 427 -20.55 2.25 -1.18
N LEU A 428 -19.67 1.81 -0.28
CA LEU A 428 -19.48 0.38 0.02
C LEU A 428 -20.73 -0.23 0.65
N GLN A 429 -21.36 0.45 1.61
CA GLN A 429 -22.60 -0.01 2.25
C GLN A 429 -23.73 -0.18 1.23
N ILE A 430 -23.94 0.80 0.35
CA ILE A 430 -24.93 0.73 -0.75
C ILE A 430 -24.56 -0.40 -1.72
N GLY A 431 -23.27 -0.53 -2.06
CA GLY A 431 -22.77 -1.57 -2.95
C GLY A 431 -22.89 -2.99 -2.39
N SER A 432 -22.83 -3.18 -1.07
CA SER A 432 -23.01 -4.46 -0.39
C SER A 432 -24.48 -4.81 -0.13
N GLY A 433 -25.33 -3.82 0.19
CA GLY A 433 -26.74 -4.06 0.51
C GLY A 433 -27.56 -4.60 -0.66
N GLU A 434 -27.18 -4.26 -1.90
CA GLU A 434 -27.90 -4.71 -3.09
C GLU A 434 -27.49 -6.11 -3.60
N ARG A 435 -26.32 -6.64 -3.18
CA ARG A 435 -25.98 -8.06 -3.46
C ARG A 435 -26.90 -9.01 -2.69
N SER A 436 -27.32 -8.64 -1.48
CA SER A 436 -28.34 -9.39 -0.74
C SER A 436 -29.75 -9.23 -1.32
N ALA A 437 -30.04 -8.15 -2.06
CA ALA A 437 -31.33 -7.97 -2.73
C ALA A 437 -31.41 -8.71 -4.08
N SER A 438 -30.29 -8.87 -4.80
CA SER A 438 -30.26 -9.62 -6.07
C SER A 438 -30.28 -11.14 -5.89
N ASP A 439 -29.76 -11.67 -4.78
CA ASP A 439 -29.79 -13.11 -4.48
C ASP A 439 -31.09 -13.56 -3.79
N GLY A 440 -31.98 -12.61 -3.42
CA GLY A 440 -33.24 -12.89 -2.72
C GLY A 440 -34.51 -12.86 -3.60
N VAL A 441 -34.40 -12.60 -4.90
CA VAL A 441 -35.56 -12.41 -5.80
C VAL A 441 -35.73 -13.54 -6.84
N SER A 442 -34.87 -14.57 -6.82
CA SER A 442 -34.99 -15.69 -7.77
C SER A 442 -35.83 -16.88 -7.28
N ASP A 443 -36.47 -16.84 -6.10
CA ASP A 443 -37.13 -18.03 -5.51
C ASP A 443 -38.60 -17.86 -5.11
N SER A 444 -39.31 -16.85 -5.64
CA SER A 444 -40.74 -16.63 -5.33
C SER A 444 -41.65 -16.42 -6.54
N ALA A 445 -41.28 -16.90 -7.72
CA ALA A 445 -42.10 -16.80 -8.93
C ALA A 445 -42.21 -18.13 -9.70
N SER A 446 -42.59 -19.21 -8.99
CA SER A 446 -43.03 -20.45 -9.64
C SER A 446 -43.91 -21.29 -8.71
N SER A 447 -45.03 -20.74 -8.25
CA SER A 447 -46.07 -21.51 -7.55
C SER A 447 -47.45 -20.83 -7.60
N THR A 448 -47.90 -20.39 -8.78
CA THR A 448 -49.31 -20.02 -8.96
C THR A 448 -49.74 -20.11 -10.43
N SER A 449 -49.95 -21.34 -10.94
CA SER A 449 -50.77 -21.59 -12.13
C SER A 449 -51.16 -23.07 -12.20
N GLU A 450 -52.05 -23.49 -11.30
CA GLU A 450 -52.80 -24.73 -11.44
C GLU A 450 -54.12 -24.62 -10.66
N LYS A 451 -55.13 -24.06 -11.32
CA LYS A 451 -56.58 -24.28 -11.11
C LYS A 451 -57.37 -23.20 -11.86
N GLN A 452 -57.96 -23.58 -13.00
CA GLN A 452 -59.26 -23.17 -13.53
C GLN A 452 -59.24 -23.15 -15.06
N THR A 453 -59.52 -24.31 -15.68
CA THR A 453 -60.29 -24.36 -16.93
C THR A 453 -60.82 -25.78 -17.13
N VAL A 454 -62.00 -26.04 -16.58
CA VAL A 454 -62.89 -27.12 -17.01
C VAL A 454 -64.21 -26.44 -17.37
N GLU A 455 -64.80 -26.88 -18.49
CA GLU A 455 -66.09 -26.49 -19.08
C GLU A 455 -66.13 -25.21 -19.93
N ALA A 456 -65.97 -25.37 -21.25
CA ALA A 456 -67.08 -25.25 -22.21
C ALA A 456 -66.58 -25.50 -23.64
N GLY A 457 -67.34 -26.27 -24.44
CA GLY A 457 -67.26 -26.19 -25.91
C GLY A 457 -67.03 -27.49 -26.70
N LYS A 458 -67.90 -28.50 -26.51
CA LYS A 458 -68.30 -29.39 -27.61
C LYS A 458 -68.92 -28.53 -28.73
N ALA A 459 -68.44 -28.67 -29.98
CA ALA A 459 -69.26 -28.92 -31.19
C ALA A 459 -68.53 -28.52 -32.49
N GLY A 460 -68.35 -29.50 -33.37
CA GLY A 460 -68.67 -29.41 -34.80
C GLY A 460 -67.67 -28.75 -35.75
N ALA A 461 -66.85 -29.56 -36.43
CA ALA A 461 -67.01 -29.94 -37.85
C ALA A 461 -65.70 -30.55 -38.37
#